data_AF-A0A103YBU4-F1
#
_entry.id   AF-A0A103YBU4-F1
#
_cell.length_a   1.000
_cell.length_b   1.000
_cell.length_c   1.000
_cell.angle_alpha   90.00
_cell.angle_beta   90.00
_cell.angle_gamma   90.00
#
_symmetry.space_group_name_H-M   'P 1'
#
loop_
_entity.id
_entity.type
_entity.pdbx_description
1 polymer ?
#
loop_
_entity_poly.entity_id
_entity_poly.type
_entity_poly.pdbx_seq_one_letter_code
_entity_poly.pdbx_strand_id
1 'polypeptide(L)'
;MEDDQRELQLLPTPPHNRAAYSRASPWRSDSMRYRSDNIQFPLESTTAPSLDLQLSISLRPIQQPTSDHCMLVESFGCRDSKSDNGRVEALKWQAADQIRIATMEKAYAERVREMTKREMELAQSEFSRARHMWERAREEVERVEKMKERATRRIDSTCMEITCQACRQKFRH
;
A
#
# COMPACT_ATOMS: atom_id res chain seq x y z
N MET A 1 6.80 33.96 20.87
CA MET A 1 6.75 32.82 19.92
C MET A 1 6.83 33.43 18.53
N GLU A 2 8.03 33.79 18.08
CA GLU A 2 8.28 34.54 16.83
C GLU A 2 9.66 34.17 16.25
N ASP A 3 9.99 32.88 16.17
CA ASP A 3 11.28 32.45 15.57
C ASP A 3 11.16 31.39 14.46
N ASP A 4 9.94 30.99 14.08
CA ASP A 4 9.76 29.94 13.06
C ASP A 4 9.77 30.47 11.61
N GLN A 5 9.98 31.77 11.39
CA GLN A 5 9.96 32.37 10.04
C GLN A 5 11.34 32.55 9.40
N ARG A 6 12.44 32.22 10.09
CA ARG A 6 13.81 32.45 9.57
C ARG A 6 14.42 31.27 8.80
N GLU A 7 13.76 30.11 8.75
CA GLU A 7 14.35 28.90 8.14
C GLU A 7 13.90 28.61 6.69
N LEU A 8 13.05 29.45 6.08
CA LEU A 8 12.58 29.23 4.70
C LEU A 8 13.36 29.99 3.61
N GLN A 9 14.56 30.52 3.89
CA GLN A 9 15.35 31.32 2.93
C GLN A 9 16.64 30.65 2.42
N LEU A 10 16.67 29.33 2.25
CA LEU A 10 17.84 28.63 1.69
C LEU A 10 17.52 27.82 0.41
N LEU A 11 16.84 28.46 -0.55
CA LEU A 11 16.83 28.00 -1.93
C LEU A 11 17.70 28.93 -2.80
N PRO A 12 18.65 28.40 -3.59
CA PRO A 12 19.41 29.20 -4.56
C PRO A 12 18.47 29.83 -5.58
N THR A 13 18.48 31.16 -5.68
CA THR A 13 17.81 31.89 -6.75
C THR A 13 18.54 31.65 -8.09
N PRO A 14 17.82 31.40 -9.19
CA PRO A 14 18.45 31.23 -10.50
C PRO A 14 18.97 32.59 -11.01
N PRO A 15 20.18 32.67 -11.59
CA PRO A 15 20.65 33.91 -12.16
C PRO A 15 19.84 34.25 -13.42
N HIS A 16 19.40 35.51 -13.48
CA HIS A 16 18.76 36.12 -14.63
C HIS A 16 19.63 35.96 -15.90
N ASN A 17 18.99 35.46 -16.95
CA ASN A 17 19.59 35.18 -18.24
C ASN A 17 19.76 36.49 -19.04
N ARG A 18 21.00 36.84 -19.40
CA ARG A 18 21.34 37.79 -20.49
C ARG A 18 21.79 36.95 -21.71
N ALA A 19 21.28 37.31 -22.88
CA ALA A 19 21.24 36.51 -24.09
C ALA A 19 22.56 36.31 -24.88
N ALA A 20 22.46 35.36 -25.83
CA ALA A 20 23.35 34.99 -26.96
C ALA A 20 24.58 34.17 -26.52
N TYR A 21 24.86 32.97 -27.04
CA TYR A 21 25.04 32.57 -28.45
C TYR A 21 24.92 31.03 -28.62
N SER A 22 24.66 30.63 -29.86
CA SER A 22 24.37 29.28 -30.34
C SER A 22 25.48 28.24 -30.11
N ARG A 23 25.09 27.00 -29.77
CA ARG A 23 25.67 25.79 -30.36
C ARG A 23 24.71 24.61 -30.23
N ALA A 24 24.34 24.08 -31.39
CA ALA A 24 23.54 22.88 -31.56
C ALA A 24 24.37 21.61 -31.31
N SER A 25 23.74 20.56 -30.76
CA SER A 25 23.83 19.18 -31.26
C SER A 25 22.98 18.19 -30.45
N PRO A 26 22.62 17.03 -31.03
CA PRO A 26 21.23 16.57 -31.02
C PRO A 26 21.06 15.24 -30.29
N TRP A 27 20.08 15.19 -29.39
CA TRP A 27 19.50 13.92 -28.94
C TRP A 27 18.01 13.98 -29.23
N ARG A 28 17.64 13.46 -30.40
CA ARG A 28 16.26 13.04 -30.67
C ARG A 28 16.10 11.66 -30.08
N SER A 29 15.14 11.51 -29.17
CA SER A 29 14.45 10.25 -28.95
C SER A 29 13.02 10.59 -28.50
N ASP A 30 12.08 10.05 -29.27
CA ASP A 30 10.65 10.21 -29.14
C ASP A 30 10.16 9.81 -27.74
N SER A 31 9.37 10.69 -27.12
CA SER A 31 8.46 10.29 -26.06
C SER A 31 7.12 10.95 -26.32
N MET A 32 6.12 10.10 -26.51
CA MET A 32 4.75 10.43 -26.87
C MET A 32 4.18 11.56 -26.01
N ARG A 33 3.61 12.58 -26.68
CA ARG A 33 2.77 13.57 -26.03
C ARG A 33 1.45 12.91 -25.66
N TYR A 34 1.33 12.41 -24.43
CA TYR A 34 0.03 12.24 -23.82
C TYR A 34 -0.44 13.63 -23.38
N ARG A 35 -1.39 14.22 -24.13
CA ARG A 35 -2.18 15.35 -23.65
C ARG A 35 -3.00 14.85 -22.46
N SER A 36 -2.66 15.29 -21.25
CA SER A 36 -3.62 15.28 -20.15
C SER A 36 -4.40 16.58 -20.25
N ASP A 37 -5.70 16.47 -20.54
CA ASP A 37 -6.64 17.57 -20.47
C ASP A 37 -6.69 18.11 -19.04
N ASN A 38 -6.42 19.41 -18.94
CA ASN A 38 -6.52 20.19 -17.73
C ASN A 38 -8.00 20.51 -17.49
N ILE A 39 -8.70 19.67 -16.73
CA ILE A 39 -10.02 20.01 -16.21
C ILE A 39 -9.84 20.82 -14.92
N GLN A 40 -10.00 22.12 -15.08
CA GLN A 40 -10.11 23.13 -14.04
C GLN A 40 -11.48 23.02 -13.37
N PHE A 41 -11.54 22.68 -12.08
CA PHE A 41 -12.70 22.99 -11.24
C PHE A 41 -12.31 23.46 -9.83
N PRO A 42 -13.14 24.33 -9.21
CA PRO A 42 -12.72 25.35 -8.25
C PRO A 42 -12.59 24.86 -6.81
N LEU A 43 -11.81 25.65 -6.07
CA LEU A 43 -11.68 25.64 -4.62
C LEU A 43 -13.01 25.99 -3.94
N GLU A 44 -13.64 25.05 -3.25
CA GLU A 44 -14.59 25.33 -2.17
C GLU A 44 -14.50 24.28 -1.05
N SER A 45 -14.15 24.78 0.14
CA SER A 45 -14.72 24.44 1.45
C SER A 45 -14.59 23.01 1.99
N THR A 46 -13.68 22.86 2.96
CA THR A 46 -13.85 22.10 4.22
C THR A 46 -14.74 20.85 4.16
N THR A 47 -14.13 19.67 4.08
CA THR A 47 -14.42 18.53 4.96
C THR A 47 -13.42 17.40 4.66
N ALA A 48 -12.83 16.83 5.71
CA ALA A 48 -11.94 15.68 5.59
C ALA A 48 -12.63 14.54 4.83
N PRO A 49 -11.95 13.83 3.91
CA PRO A 49 -12.54 12.65 3.31
C PRO A 49 -12.69 11.59 4.39
N SER A 50 -13.92 11.35 4.81
CA SER A 50 -14.30 10.21 5.63
C SER A 50 -13.87 8.95 4.88
N LEU A 51 -12.78 8.33 5.33
CA LEU A 51 -12.38 6.99 4.94
C LEU A 51 -13.36 6.00 5.57
N ASP A 52 -14.60 6.00 5.09
CA ASP A 52 -15.53 4.91 5.36
C ASP A 52 -15.12 3.75 4.45
N LEU A 53 -14.25 2.88 4.97
CA LEU A 53 -13.91 1.62 4.33
C LEU A 53 -15.14 0.72 4.41
N GLN A 54 -16.11 0.96 3.52
CA GLN A 54 -17.27 0.10 3.35
C GLN A 54 -16.80 -1.24 2.76
N LEU A 55 -16.42 -2.16 3.66
CA LEU A 55 -16.21 -3.56 3.35
C LEU A 55 -17.57 -4.18 3.05
N SER A 56 -17.97 -4.15 1.78
CA SER A 56 -19.21 -4.74 1.25
C SER A 56 -19.27 -6.27 1.31
N ILE A 57 -18.33 -6.92 2.01
CA ILE A 57 -18.34 -8.36 2.31
C ILE A 57 -19.18 -8.66 3.55
N SER A 58 -20.45 -8.23 3.55
CA SER A 58 -21.45 -8.82 4.43
C SER A 58 -21.86 -10.16 3.84
N LEU A 59 -21.23 -11.25 4.29
CA LEU A 59 -21.77 -12.60 4.11
C LEU A 59 -23.00 -12.72 5.01
N ARG A 60 -24.13 -12.16 4.59
CA ARG A 60 -25.40 -12.63 5.10
C ARG A 60 -25.55 -14.07 4.62
N PRO A 61 -25.71 -15.08 5.50
CA PRO A 61 -26.22 -16.35 5.07
C PRO A 61 -27.53 -16.05 4.32
N ILE A 62 -27.62 -16.47 3.05
CA ILE A 62 -28.91 -16.48 2.37
C ILE A 62 -29.83 -17.26 3.29
N GLN A 63 -30.88 -16.60 3.79
CA GLN A 63 -31.93 -17.27 4.54
C GLN A 63 -32.34 -18.47 3.71
N GLN A 64 -32.04 -19.66 4.24
CA GLN A 64 -32.68 -20.87 3.77
C GLN A 64 -34.18 -20.55 3.79
N PRO A 65 -34.93 -20.77 2.69
CA PRO A 65 -36.36 -20.66 2.76
C PRO A 65 -36.79 -21.59 3.89
N THR A 66 -37.37 -20.98 4.93
CA THR A 66 -37.88 -21.64 6.12
C THR A 66 -38.69 -22.85 5.66
N SER A 67 -38.15 -24.03 5.90
CA SER A 67 -38.80 -25.31 5.68
C SER A 67 -39.86 -25.50 6.75
N ASP A 68 -40.86 -24.62 6.76
CA ASP A 68 -42.05 -24.78 7.56
C ASP A 68 -43.08 -25.44 6.65
N HIS A 69 -43.07 -26.78 6.64
CA HIS A 69 -44.25 -27.63 6.85
C HIS A 69 -44.07 -29.00 6.19
N CYS A 70 -43.41 -29.92 6.89
CA CYS A 70 -43.76 -31.34 6.79
C CYS A 70 -43.46 -32.01 8.13
N MET A 71 -44.38 -31.81 9.08
CA MET A 71 -44.54 -32.70 10.22
C MET A 71 -44.84 -34.09 9.64
N LEU A 72 -43.86 -34.99 9.72
CA LEU A 72 -44.03 -36.39 9.37
C LEU A 72 -44.90 -37.05 10.45
N VAL A 73 -46.22 -36.95 10.29
CA VAL A 73 -47.15 -37.87 10.96
C VAL A 73 -46.98 -39.22 10.26
N GLU A 74 -46.37 -40.17 10.97
CA GLU A 74 -46.42 -41.58 10.59
C GLU A 74 -47.89 -41.98 10.40
N SER A 75 -48.25 -42.29 9.16
CA SER A 75 -49.49 -42.98 8.86
C SER A 75 -49.17 -44.09 7.86
N PHE A 76 -49.18 -45.32 8.38
CA PHE A 76 -49.14 -46.54 7.59
C PHE A 76 -50.33 -46.55 6.61
N GLY A 77 -50.05 -46.54 5.31
CA GLY A 77 -51.07 -46.59 4.26
C GLY A 77 -50.48 -47.00 2.91
N CYS A 78 -51.18 -47.92 2.25
CA CYS A 78 -50.71 -48.72 1.10
C CYS A 78 -50.07 -47.97 -0.07
N ARG A 79 -49.06 -48.64 -0.64
CA ARG A 79 -48.34 -48.35 -1.89
C ARG A 79 -49.26 -47.91 -3.03
N ASP A 80 -48.96 -46.73 -3.58
CA ASP A 80 -49.21 -46.42 -4.99
C ASP A 80 -47.88 -45.98 -5.64
N SER A 81 -47.31 -46.87 -6.46
CA SER A 81 -45.95 -46.77 -7.02
C SER A 81 -45.77 -45.69 -8.09
N LYS A 82 -46.73 -44.77 -8.26
CA LYS A 82 -46.70 -43.70 -9.29
C LYS A 82 -46.32 -42.31 -8.74
N SER A 83 -46.43 -42.08 -7.42
CA SER A 83 -46.17 -40.76 -6.82
C SER A 83 -44.70 -40.50 -6.48
N ASP A 84 -43.91 -41.55 -6.25
CA ASP A 84 -42.48 -41.41 -5.87
C ASP A 84 -41.60 -40.84 -6.99
N ASN A 85 -41.95 -41.09 -8.25
CA ASN A 85 -41.12 -40.66 -9.38
C ASN A 85 -41.01 -39.12 -9.44
N GLY A 86 -42.15 -38.42 -9.36
CA GLY A 86 -42.18 -36.96 -9.41
C GLY A 86 -41.44 -36.29 -8.24
N ARG A 87 -41.47 -36.91 -7.04
CA ARG A 87 -40.71 -36.42 -5.88
C ARG A 87 -39.20 -36.59 -6.08
N VAL A 88 -38.78 -37.72 -6.66
CA VAL A 88 -37.38 -37.98 -7.02
C VAL A 88 -36.91 -37.02 -8.13
N GLU A 89 -37.74 -36.73 -9.13
CA GLU A 89 -37.44 -35.72 -10.15
C GLU A 89 -37.24 -34.31 -9.56
N ALA A 90 -38.11 -33.88 -8.63
CA ALA A 90 -37.99 -32.59 -7.96
C ALA A 90 -36.68 -32.48 -7.15
N LEU A 91 -36.34 -33.53 -6.40
CA LEU A 91 -35.08 -33.59 -5.66
C LEU A 91 -33.84 -33.54 -6.57
N LYS A 92 -33.88 -34.21 -7.73
CA LYS A 92 -32.79 -34.14 -8.73
C LYS A 92 -32.61 -32.72 -9.25
N TRP A 93 -33.70 -32.01 -9.54
CA TRP A 93 -33.62 -30.63 -10.01
C TRP A 93 -33.06 -29.70 -8.93
N GLN A 94 -33.51 -29.84 -7.68
CA GLN A 94 -32.96 -29.08 -6.55
C GLN A 94 -31.47 -29.36 -6.35
N ALA A 95 -31.05 -30.62 -6.41
CA ALA A 95 -29.64 -30.99 -6.30
C ALA A 95 -28.80 -30.40 -7.44
N ALA A 96 -29.31 -30.43 -8.67
CA ALA A 96 -28.64 -29.83 -9.83
C ALA A 96 -28.48 -28.31 -9.68
N ASP A 97 -29.52 -27.62 -9.18
CA ASP A 97 -29.45 -26.17 -8.95
C ASP A 97 -28.47 -25.82 -7.81
N GLN A 98 -28.45 -26.61 -6.72
CA GLN A 98 -27.49 -26.43 -5.64
C GLN A 98 -26.04 -26.64 -6.12
N ILE A 99 -25.79 -27.64 -6.95
CA ILE A 99 -24.47 -27.84 -7.57
C ILE A 99 -24.10 -26.62 -8.43
N ARG A 100 -25.03 -26.12 -9.25
CA ARG A 100 -24.79 -24.94 -10.09
C ARG A 100 -24.42 -23.71 -9.25
N ILE A 101 -25.16 -23.43 -8.18
CA ILE A 101 -24.85 -22.31 -7.27
C ILE A 101 -23.48 -22.51 -6.62
N ALA A 102 -23.22 -23.69 -6.04
CA ALA A 102 -21.95 -23.99 -5.38
C ALA A 102 -20.74 -23.88 -6.33
N THR A 103 -20.89 -24.28 -7.59
CA THR A 103 -19.81 -24.13 -8.59
C THR A 103 -19.49 -22.67 -8.90
N MET A 104 -20.51 -21.81 -8.99
CA MET A 104 -20.35 -20.39 -9.22
C MET A 104 -19.68 -19.70 -8.01
N GLU A 105 -20.13 -20.02 -6.79
CA GLU A 105 -19.56 -19.49 -5.56
C GLU A 105 -18.10 -19.94 -5.38
N LYS A 106 -17.79 -21.20 -5.69
CA LYS A 106 -16.43 -21.73 -5.67
C LYS A 106 -15.51 -20.95 -6.63
N ALA A 107 -15.95 -20.72 -7.87
CA ALA A 107 -15.16 -19.97 -8.86
C ALA A 107 -14.89 -18.53 -8.41
N TYR A 108 -15.87 -17.89 -7.75
CA TYR A 108 -15.68 -16.58 -7.15
C TYR A 108 -14.66 -16.60 -6.00
N ALA A 109 -14.81 -17.54 -5.06
CA ALA A 109 -13.90 -17.68 -3.93
C ALA A 109 -12.45 -17.97 -4.37
N GLU A 110 -12.26 -18.79 -5.39
CA GLU A 110 -10.95 -19.07 -5.98
C GLU A 110 -10.32 -17.82 -6.61
N ARG A 111 -11.10 -17.02 -7.35
CA ARG A 111 -10.61 -15.76 -7.91
C ARG A 111 -10.15 -14.81 -6.81
N VAL A 112 -10.92 -14.67 -5.74
CA VAL A 112 -10.56 -13.80 -4.61
C VAL A 112 -9.26 -14.27 -3.95
N ARG A 113 -9.13 -15.57 -3.65
CA ARG A 113 -7.90 -16.13 -3.08
C ARG A 113 -6.68 -15.88 -3.96
N GLU A 114 -6.86 -16.04 -5.26
CA GLU A 114 -5.79 -15.88 -6.25
C GLU A 114 -5.40 -14.40 -6.43
N MET A 115 -6.35 -13.45 -6.30
CA MET A 115 -6.02 -12.02 -6.21
C MET A 115 -5.25 -11.72 -4.92
N THR A 116 -5.74 -12.18 -3.76
CA THR A 116 -5.05 -11.97 -2.47
C THR A 116 -3.64 -12.54 -2.46
N LYS A 117 -3.43 -13.71 -3.08
CA LYS A 117 -2.10 -14.31 -3.20
C LYS A 117 -1.14 -13.41 -3.96
N ARG A 118 -1.57 -12.86 -5.10
CA ARG A 118 -0.73 -11.92 -5.89
C ARG A 118 -0.40 -10.65 -5.13
N GLU A 119 -1.38 -10.09 -4.41
CA GLU A 119 -1.16 -8.89 -3.57
C GLU A 119 -0.15 -9.18 -2.46
N MET A 120 -0.22 -10.36 -1.83
CA MET A 120 0.73 -10.78 -0.82
C MET A 120 2.14 -10.95 -1.39
N GLU A 121 2.28 -11.56 -2.57
CA GLU A 121 3.57 -11.70 -3.25
C GLU A 121 4.18 -10.34 -3.61
N LEU A 122 3.37 -9.42 -4.12
CA LEU A 122 3.81 -8.05 -4.41
C LEU A 122 4.27 -7.34 -3.13
N ALA A 123 3.48 -7.39 -2.06
CA ALA A 123 3.82 -6.81 -0.77
C ALA A 123 5.12 -7.39 -0.20
N GLN A 124 5.33 -8.71 -0.33
CA GLN A 124 6.56 -9.37 0.12
C GLN A 124 7.79 -8.90 -0.67
N SER A 125 7.66 -8.76 -2.00
CA SER A 125 8.74 -8.28 -2.86
C SER A 125 9.11 -6.83 -2.51
N GLU A 126 8.12 -5.98 -2.28
CA GLU A 126 8.30 -4.59 -1.88
C GLU A 126 8.92 -4.45 -0.50
N PHE A 127 8.48 -5.24 0.48
CA PHE A 127 9.09 -5.26 1.80
C PHE A 127 10.55 -5.71 1.77
N SER A 128 10.86 -6.72 0.96
CA SER A 128 12.25 -7.19 0.77
C SER A 128 13.13 -6.10 0.16
N ARG A 129 12.61 -5.38 -0.84
CA ARG A 129 13.29 -4.23 -1.45
C ARG A 129 13.51 -3.10 -0.45
N ALA A 130 12.49 -2.75 0.33
CA ALA A 130 12.56 -1.73 1.37
C ALA A 130 13.60 -2.10 2.45
N ARG A 131 13.60 -3.36 2.91
CA ARG A 131 14.58 -3.86 3.88
C ARG A 131 16.01 -3.72 3.35
N HIS A 132 16.26 -4.13 2.11
CA HIS A 132 17.58 -4.00 1.50
C HIS A 132 18.04 -2.53 1.43
N MET A 133 17.15 -1.61 1.04
CA MET A 133 17.47 -0.17 1.03
C MET A 133 17.78 0.35 2.43
N TRP A 134 17.01 -0.07 3.44
CA TRP A 134 17.22 0.32 4.83
C TRP A 134 18.55 -0.20 5.38
N GLU A 135 18.91 -1.45 5.09
CA GLU A 135 20.19 -2.04 5.50
C GLU A 135 21.36 -1.24 4.91
N ARG A 136 21.32 -0.94 3.60
CA ARG A 136 22.36 -0.10 2.96
C ARG A 136 22.43 1.30 3.56
N ALA A 137 21.29 1.93 3.81
CA ALA A 137 21.26 3.26 4.43
C ALA A 137 21.86 3.22 5.84
N ARG A 138 21.55 2.17 6.61
CA ARG A 138 22.08 1.96 7.96
C ARG A 138 23.60 1.77 7.96
N GLU A 139 24.13 0.98 7.02
CA GLU A 139 25.57 0.79 6.84
C GLU A 139 26.29 2.11 6.52
N GLU A 140 25.71 2.93 5.65
CA GLU A 140 26.26 4.26 5.32
C GLU A 140 26.25 5.20 6.52
N VAL A 141 25.19 5.21 7.32
CA VAL A 141 25.14 5.99 8.58
C VAL A 141 26.24 5.54 9.52
N GLU A 142 26.40 4.23 9.74
CA GLU A 142 27.46 3.70 10.61
C GLU A 142 28.87 4.09 10.12
N ARG A 143 29.08 4.07 8.80
CA ARG A 143 30.34 4.52 8.19
C ARG A 143 30.60 6.00 8.44
N VAL A 144 29.59 6.85 8.27
CA VAL A 144 29.69 8.29 8.51
C VAL A 144 29.92 8.58 10.00
N GLU A 145 29.26 7.87 10.90
CA GLU A 145 29.46 8.01 12.35
C GLU A 145 30.89 7.65 12.76
N LYS A 146 31.46 6.55 12.24
CA LYS A 146 32.87 6.19 12.47
C LYS A 146 33.83 7.26 11.94
N MET A 147 33.54 7.86 10.79
CA MET A 147 34.34 8.95 10.24
C MET A 147 34.24 10.21 11.11
N LYS A 148 33.03 10.57 11.54
CA LYS A 148 32.78 11.68 12.46
C LYS A 148 33.58 11.52 13.75
N GLU A 149 33.51 10.35 14.38
CA GLU A 149 34.25 10.07 15.62
C GLU A 149 35.76 10.29 15.45
N ARG A 150 36.34 9.77 14.38
CA ARG A 150 37.76 9.96 14.07
C ARG A 150 38.11 11.42 13.81
N ALA A 151 37.25 12.15 13.10
CA ALA A 151 37.46 13.56 12.81
C ALA A 151 37.39 14.41 14.10
N THR A 152 36.38 14.18 14.94
CA THR A 152 36.23 14.85 16.23
C THR A 152 37.44 14.62 17.12
N ARG A 153 37.89 13.37 17.30
CA ARG A 153 39.11 13.05 18.08
C ARG A 153 40.36 13.79 17.56
N ARG A 154 40.51 13.92 16.24
CA ARG A 154 41.64 14.64 15.63
C ARG A 154 41.54 16.15 15.88
N ILE A 155 40.36 16.74 15.69
CA ILE A 155 40.12 18.17 15.92
C ILE A 155 40.42 18.51 17.39
N ASP A 156 39.95 17.70 18.34
CA ASP A 156 40.19 17.92 19.76
C ASP A 156 41.70 17.88 20.09
N SER A 157 42.43 16.90 19.54
CA SER A 157 43.89 16.79 19.69
C SER A 157 44.63 17.99 19.11
N THR A 158 44.31 18.40 17.88
CA THR A 158 44.96 19.53 17.20
C THR A 158 44.61 20.88 17.83
N CYS A 159 43.38 21.06 18.31
CA CYS A 159 42.98 22.25 19.06
C CYS A 159 43.81 22.41 20.34
N MET A 160 44.06 21.30 21.05
CA MET A 160 45.00 21.30 22.16
C MET A 160 46.43 21.64 21.73
N GLU A 161 46.89 21.33 20.52
CA GLU A 161 48.26 21.65 20.05
C GLU A 161 48.46 23.10 19.63
N ILE A 162 47.43 23.76 19.10
CA ILE A 162 47.50 25.14 18.62
C ILE A 162 47.27 26.16 19.75
N THR A 163 46.63 25.76 20.84
CA THR A 163 46.33 26.66 21.96
C THR A 163 47.57 27.03 22.76
N CYS A 164 47.63 28.30 23.18
CA CYS A 164 48.74 28.79 24.02
C CYS A 164 48.80 28.05 25.37
N GLN A 165 49.97 28.05 26.01
CA GLN A 165 50.20 27.30 27.25
C GLN A 165 49.26 27.70 28.40
N ALA A 166 48.86 28.97 28.48
CA ALA A 166 47.89 29.45 29.47
C ALA A 166 46.48 28.89 29.22
N CYS A 167 46.03 28.84 27.97
CA CYS A 167 44.74 28.23 27.61
C CYS A 167 44.77 26.72 27.87
N ARG A 168 45.86 26.02 27.52
CA ARG A 168 46.04 24.58 27.79
C ARG A 168 45.82 24.18 29.24
N GLN A 169 46.30 24.97 30.21
CA GLN A 169 46.10 24.65 31.62
C GLN A 169 44.66 24.83 32.08
N LYS A 170 43.92 25.81 31.51
CA LYS A 170 42.51 26.05 31.85
C LYS A 170 41.56 24.98 31.33
N PHE A 171 41.85 24.35 30.19
CA PHE A 171 41.01 23.33 29.56
C PHE A 171 41.39 21.88 29.90
N ARG A 172 42.26 21.67 30.91
CA ARG A 172 42.67 20.33 31.39
C ARG A 172 41.76 19.75 32.49
N HIS A 173 40.65 20.42 32.80
CA HIS A 173 39.69 20.03 33.83
C HIS A 173 38.45 19.38 33.22
#